data_AF-A0A952RJ78-F1
#
_entry.id   AF-A0A952RJ78-F1
#
_cell.length_a   1.000
_cell.length_b   1.000
_cell.length_c   1.000
_cell.angle_alpha   90.00
_cell.angle_beta   90.00
_cell.angle_gamma   90.00
#
_symmetry.space_group_name_H-M   'P 1'
#
loop_
_entity.id
_entity.type
_entity.pdbx_description
1 polymer ?
#
loop_
_entity_poly.entity_id
_entity_poly.type
_entity_poly.pdbx_seq_one_letter_code
_entity_poly.pdbx_strand_id
1 'polypeptide(L)'
;MDRARVWPFFRPEDVLFEDDDLLVVHKPAGVASQAADPTRPDDLVTRLRAHLGGAYLGVHQRLDRDTSGVVLFTKRPEANAAIAAQMERRSLEKRYLAGVVGWRGPKRVTLTDDLVPGEDKTMRVASKTRSRPRQKPQRAVTHVTLRATRGDRALLDLVLETGRTHQARVQLAHAGAPIAGDPIYGGAPAPAPAPAPRLLLHASSLTLDHPRTKKRLVIEDPRARPELEAWLTRGDLGYAVYDDRAALDRALSLALERRWGLGRSADRDPPERRTTAFRLVNEEGDALPGLAVDVYGAHLVAQLYASEEWSVPGRRDRVLDALHALGFDGIYLKVRPKQSNVLIDTRREDVAPRAPVRGEAAPSPLPIEEEGIPFLVRLDDGLSTGIFLDQRLNRRALRESARGASVANLFAYTCAFSVAAARGGAKRTVSVDASLSALERGREAFAYAGIPLGASHTFIGDDCFTWLTKAAKRGERYDVLVLDPPSYSSTKKRRFVADADYGELVTLAAALAAPGARILACCNHRKLTRAKLRRMLHEGARAAKREVMQLKDLPDAPDFPPPPTRDVHMKSLLLTLR
;
A
#
# COMPACT_ATOMS: atom_id res chain seq x y z
N MET A 1 -11.37 4.58 21.29
CA MET A 1 -11.68 4.97 19.90
C MET A 1 -12.92 4.26 19.38
N ASP A 2 -13.87 5.02 18.83
CA ASP A 2 -15.04 4.48 18.11
C ASP A 2 -14.64 4.06 16.67
N ARG A 3 -14.39 2.76 16.45
CA ARG A 3 -14.00 2.23 15.13
C ARG A 3 -15.09 2.42 14.07
N ALA A 4 -16.37 2.39 14.42
CA ALA A 4 -17.45 2.54 13.45
C ALA A 4 -17.49 3.97 12.91
N ARG A 5 -17.12 4.95 13.72
CA ARG A 5 -16.96 6.34 13.28
C ARG A 5 -15.76 6.56 12.37
N VAL A 6 -14.60 5.99 12.70
CA VAL A 6 -13.36 6.24 11.93
C VAL A 6 -13.32 5.40 10.63
N TRP A 7 -13.87 4.19 10.65
CA TRP A 7 -14.02 3.32 9.48
C TRP A 7 -15.48 2.89 9.32
N PRO A 8 -16.38 3.77 8.88
CA PRO A 8 -17.78 3.39 8.64
C PRO A 8 -17.87 2.37 7.50
N PHE A 9 -18.85 1.46 7.53
CA PHE A 9 -19.06 0.51 6.41
C PHE A 9 -19.31 1.25 5.11
N PHE A 10 -20.13 2.29 5.18
CA PHE A 10 -20.45 3.16 4.07
C PHE A 10 -20.82 4.53 4.63
N ARG A 11 -20.54 5.56 3.84
CA ARG A 11 -20.75 6.96 4.19
C ARG A 11 -22.07 7.43 3.56
N PRO A 12 -23.10 7.81 4.34
CA PRO A 12 -24.34 8.31 3.78
C PRO A 12 -24.15 9.49 2.83
N GLU A 13 -23.14 10.33 3.08
CA GLU A 13 -22.77 11.45 2.21
C GLU A 13 -22.32 11.02 0.79
N ASP A 14 -21.95 9.76 0.59
CA ASP A 14 -21.56 9.22 -0.71
C ASP A 14 -22.76 8.74 -1.55
N VAL A 15 -23.99 8.80 -1.04
CA VAL A 15 -25.20 8.60 -1.86
C VAL A 15 -25.44 9.83 -2.73
N LEU A 16 -25.46 9.62 -4.05
CA LEU A 16 -25.73 10.66 -5.05
C LEU A 16 -27.19 10.67 -5.48
N PHE A 17 -27.83 9.50 -5.48
CA PHE A 17 -29.25 9.32 -5.74
C PHE A 17 -29.70 7.99 -5.16
N GLU A 18 -30.84 7.97 -4.49
CA GLU A 18 -31.45 6.74 -3.99
C GLU A 18 -32.97 6.85 -4.06
N ASP A 19 -33.59 5.80 -4.57
CA ASP A 19 -35.01 5.55 -4.44
C ASP A 19 -35.24 4.06 -4.15
N ASP A 20 -36.47 3.59 -4.37
CA ASP A 20 -36.79 2.20 -4.11
C ASP A 20 -36.19 1.22 -5.15
N ASP A 21 -35.86 1.66 -6.37
CA ASP A 21 -35.34 0.83 -7.47
C ASP A 21 -33.83 0.96 -7.67
N LEU A 22 -33.27 2.16 -7.48
CA LEU A 22 -31.91 2.54 -7.83
C LEU A 22 -31.14 3.04 -6.60
N LEU A 23 -29.84 2.73 -6.59
CA LEU A 23 -28.87 3.31 -5.67
C LEU A 23 -27.65 3.75 -6.49
N VAL A 24 -27.36 5.04 -6.49
CA VAL A 24 -26.21 5.62 -7.17
C VAL A 24 -25.32 6.30 -6.16
N VAL A 25 -24.05 5.92 -6.15
CA VAL A 25 -23.09 6.33 -5.12
C VAL A 25 -21.80 6.87 -5.75
N HIS A 26 -21.10 7.68 -4.97
CA HIS A 26 -19.70 8.01 -5.19
C HIS A 26 -18.83 6.81 -4.79
N LYS A 27 -17.99 6.33 -5.71
CA LYS A 27 -16.87 5.44 -5.36
C LYS A 27 -15.61 6.28 -5.09
N PRO A 28 -15.02 6.21 -3.89
CA PRO A 28 -13.72 6.82 -3.64
C PRO A 28 -12.61 6.21 -4.51
N ALA A 29 -11.55 6.98 -4.76
CA ALA A 29 -10.34 6.43 -5.38
C ALA A 29 -9.63 5.46 -4.42
N GLY A 30 -8.97 4.44 -4.96
CA GLY A 30 -8.26 3.42 -4.16
C GLY A 30 -9.15 2.27 -3.65
N VAL A 31 -10.48 2.40 -3.74
CA VAL A 31 -11.44 1.34 -3.39
C VAL A 31 -11.82 0.54 -4.63
N ALA A 32 -11.69 -0.79 -4.61
CA ALA A 32 -12.14 -1.62 -5.72
C ALA A 32 -13.67 -1.62 -5.81
N SER A 33 -14.23 -1.68 -7.03
CA SER A 33 -15.69 -1.89 -7.17
C SER A 33 -16.10 -3.27 -6.64
N GLN A 34 -15.27 -4.28 -6.90
CA GLN A 34 -15.39 -5.64 -6.41
C GLN A 34 -13.98 -6.22 -6.21
N ALA A 35 -13.73 -6.86 -5.07
CA ALA A 35 -12.41 -7.37 -4.74
C ALA A 35 -12.02 -8.55 -5.65
N ALA A 36 -10.73 -8.65 -5.96
CA ALA A 36 -10.18 -9.80 -6.68
C ALA A 36 -10.12 -11.05 -5.79
N ASP A 37 -9.93 -10.87 -4.48
CA ASP A 37 -9.94 -11.93 -3.48
C ASP A 37 -11.21 -11.82 -2.63
N PRO A 38 -12.20 -12.72 -2.83
CA PRO A 38 -13.45 -12.70 -2.08
C PRO A 38 -13.28 -13.09 -0.61
N THR A 39 -12.12 -13.59 -0.18
CA THR A 39 -11.87 -13.96 1.22
C THR A 39 -11.48 -12.78 2.10
N ARG A 40 -11.07 -11.66 1.50
CA ARG A 40 -10.68 -10.43 2.21
C ARG A 40 -11.26 -9.21 1.50
N PRO A 41 -12.59 -9.14 1.30
CA PRO A 41 -13.17 -8.09 0.49
C PRO A 41 -12.97 -6.73 1.15
N ASP A 42 -12.25 -5.86 0.45
CA ASP A 42 -12.19 -4.43 0.70
C ASP A 42 -12.63 -3.72 -0.59
N ASP A 43 -13.94 -3.78 -0.83
CA ASP A 43 -14.57 -3.29 -2.04
C ASP A 43 -15.92 -2.63 -1.75
N LEU A 44 -16.35 -1.79 -2.69
CA LEU A 44 -17.58 -1.01 -2.57
C LEU A 44 -18.84 -1.89 -2.43
N VAL A 45 -18.92 -2.99 -3.19
CA VAL A 45 -20.09 -3.90 -3.15
C VAL A 45 -20.28 -4.51 -1.76
N THR A 46 -19.19 -4.98 -1.15
CA THR A 46 -19.20 -5.60 0.17
C THR A 46 -19.57 -4.57 1.24
N ARG A 47 -18.97 -3.38 1.16
CA ARG A 47 -19.27 -2.24 2.03
C ARG A 47 -20.75 -1.84 1.98
N LEU A 48 -21.31 -1.72 0.78
CA LEU A 48 -22.72 -1.40 0.57
C LEU A 48 -23.65 -2.52 1.05
N ARG A 49 -23.35 -3.78 0.78
CA ARG A 49 -24.17 -4.91 1.26
C ARG A 49 -24.22 -4.96 2.79
N ALA A 50 -23.10 -4.71 3.45
CA ALA A 50 -23.05 -4.61 4.91
C ALA A 50 -23.89 -3.43 5.41
N HIS A 51 -23.81 -2.27 4.76
CA HIS A 51 -24.63 -1.10 5.08
C HIS A 51 -26.13 -1.33 4.89
N LEU A 52 -26.53 -2.05 3.83
CA LEU A 52 -27.92 -2.36 3.50
C LEU A 52 -28.49 -3.57 4.27
N GLY A 53 -27.75 -4.15 5.23
CA GLY A 53 -28.21 -5.29 6.01
C GLY A 53 -28.45 -6.56 5.18
N GLY A 54 -27.73 -6.74 4.07
CA GLY A 54 -27.87 -7.92 3.21
C GLY A 54 -29.00 -7.86 2.18
N ALA A 55 -29.66 -6.72 2.00
CA ALA A 55 -30.66 -6.53 0.94
C ALA A 55 -30.09 -6.80 -0.47
N TYR A 56 -30.98 -7.06 -1.42
CA TYR A 56 -30.61 -7.26 -2.82
C TYR A 56 -29.84 -6.05 -3.36
N LEU A 57 -28.70 -6.33 -4.00
CA LEU A 57 -27.87 -5.32 -4.65
C LEU A 57 -27.39 -5.86 -6.00
N GLY A 58 -28.02 -5.37 -7.08
CA GLY A 58 -27.63 -5.68 -8.44
C GLY A 58 -26.44 -4.82 -8.88
N VAL A 59 -25.46 -5.45 -9.52
CA VAL A 59 -24.18 -4.84 -9.92
C VAL A 59 -24.04 -4.94 -11.42
N HIS A 60 -24.07 -3.80 -12.11
CA HIS A 60 -23.95 -3.75 -13.57
C HIS A 60 -22.65 -3.11 -14.07
N GLN A 61 -22.06 -2.22 -13.27
CA GLN A 61 -20.91 -1.43 -13.67
C GLN A 61 -19.77 -1.62 -12.69
N ARG A 62 -18.55 -1.43 -13.19
CA ARG A 62 -17.35 -1.37 -12.37
C ARG A 62 -16.52 -0.18 -12.82
N LEU A 63 -15.92 0.49 -11.85
CA LEU A 63 -14.79 1.38 -12.06
C LEU A 63 -13.51 0.69 -11.59
N ASP A 64 -12.40 1.02 -12.25
CA ASP A 64 -11.08 0.61 -11.79
C ASP A 64 -10.84 1.12 -10.35
N ARG A 65 -9.96 0.44 -9.61
CA ARG A 65 -9.69 0.75 -8.19
C ARG A 65 -9.37 2.23 -7.98
N ASP A 66 -8.50 2.79 -8.81
CA ASP A 66 -7.99 4.16 -8.63
C ASP A 66 -8.88 5.23 -9.29
N THR A 67 -9.86 4.83 -10.12
CA THR A 67 -10.85 5.74 -10.72
C THR A 67 -11.95 6.02 -9.71
N SER A 68 -12.28 7.29 -9.48
CA SER A 68 -13.38 7.69 -8.58
C SER A 68 -14.66 8.03 -9.34
N GLY A 69 -15.76 8.23 -8.62
CA GLY A 69 -16.99 8.82 -9.16
C GLY A 69 -18.18 7.87 -9.22
N VAL A 70 -19.16 8.22 -10.04
CA VAL A 70 -20.50 7.64 -10.06
C VAL A 70 -20.51 6.14 -10.36
N VAL A 71 -21.17 5.35 -9.51
CA VAL A 71 -21.46 3.92 -9.72
C VAL A 71 -22.94 3.63 -9.47
N LEU A 72 -23.58 2.94 -10.42
CA LEU A 72 -24.98 2.53 -10.36
C LEU A 72 -25.12 1.12 -9.79
N PHE A 73 -26.05 0.99 -8.86
CA PHE A 73 -26.58 -0.26 -8.33
C PHE A 73 -28.11 -0.27 -8.44
N THR A 74 -28.69 -1.46 -8.39
CA THR A 74 -30.14 -1.67 -8.35
C THR A 74 -30.54 -2.36 -7.05
N LYS A 75 -31.67 -1.95 -6.47
CA LYS A 75 -32.19 -2.46 -5.19
C LYS A 75 -33.22 -3.58 -5.39
N ARG A 76 -33.62 -3.84 -6.64
CA ARG A 76 -34.59 -4.89 -7.00
C ARG A 76 -34.24 -5.65 -8.29
N PRO A 77 -34.59 -6.95 -8.40
CA PRO A 77 -34.38 -7.75 -9.61
C PRO A 77 -35.03 -7.18 -10.88
N GLU A 78 -36.23 -6.61 -10.78
CA GLU A 78 -36.96 -6.04 -11.92
C GLU A 78 -36.25 -4.79 -12.46
N ALA A 79 -35.76 -3.94 -11.54
CA ALA A 79 -34.93 -2.80 -11.90
C ALA A 79 -33.61 -3.25 -12.54
N ASN A 80 -32.98 -4.29 -12.02
CA ASN A 80 -31.76 -4.88 -12.56
C ASN A 80 -31.95 -5.36 -14.02
N ALA A 81 -33.05 -6.04 -14.33
CA ALA A 81 -33.36 -6.47 -15.69
C ALA A 81 -33.54 -5.27 -16.64
N ALA A 82 -34.26 -4.23 -16.21
CA ALA A 82 -34.47 -3.03 -17.02
C ALA A 82 -33.19 -2.23 -17.28
N ILE A 83 -32.29 -2.13 -16.29
CA ILE A 83 -30.98 -1.49 -16.47
C ILE A 83 -30.06 -2.33 -17.37
N ALA A 84 -30.07 -3.65 -17.25
CA ALA A 84 -29.32 -4.53 -18.15
C ALA A 84 -29.71 -4.31 -19.62
N ALA A 85 -31.00 -4.23 -19.91
CA ALA A 85 -31.49 -3.95 -21.26
C ALA A 85 -31.04 -2.57 -21.79
N GLN A 86 -30.98 -1.55 -20.92
CA GLN A 86 -30.45 -0.24 -21.30
C GLN A 86 -28.96 -0.25 -21.64
N MET A 87 -28.18 -1.08 -20.96
CA MET A 87 -26.75 -1.24 -21.24
C MET A 87 -26.53 -2.01 -22.55
N GLU A 88 -27.31 -3.06 -22.81
CA GLU A 88 -27.25 -3.83 -24.05
C GLU A 88 -27.53 -2.96 -25.27
N ARG A 89 -28.57 -2.11 -25.20
CA ARG A 89 -28.91 -1.15 -26.26
C ARG A 89 -28.07 0.14 -26.26
N ARG A 90 -27.08 0.26 -25.35
CA ARG A 90 -26.20 1.44 -25.17
C ARG A 90 -26.94 2.78 -24.98
N SER A 91 -28.11 2.78 -24.33
CA SER A 91 -28.86 4.02 -24.04
C SER A 91 -28.44 4.71 -22.73
N LEU A 92 -27.63 4.02 -21.92
CA LEU A 92 -27.01 4.54 -20.72
C LEU A 92 -25.71 5.24 -21.11
N GLU A 93 -25.60 6.52 -20.74
CA GLU A 93 -24.43 7.34 -21.03
C GLU A 93 -23.66 7.65 -19.75
N LYS A 94 -22.34 7.52 -19.80
CA LYS A 94 -21.45 7.86 -18.69
C LYS A 94 -20.40 8.85 -19.16
N ARG A 95 -20.22 9.92 -18.39
CA ARG A 95 -19.20 10.94 -18.66
C ARG A 95 -18.12 10.87 -17.61
N TYR A 96 -16.91 11.20 -18.04
CA TYR A 96 -15.75 11.26 -17.18
C TYR A 96 -15.09 12.62 -17.31
N LEU A 97 -14.51 13.09 -16.22
CA LEU A 97 -13.61 14.23 -16.20
C LEU A 97 -12.20 13.72 -15.95
N ALA A 98 -11.24 14.16 -16.76
CA ALA A 98 -9.83 13.79 -16.65
C ALA A 98 -8.93 15.02 -16.56
N GLY A 99 -8.05 15.04 -15.56
CA GLY A 99 -6.93 15.98 -15.48
C GLY A 99 -5.70 15.36 -16.14
N VAL A 100 -5.20 15.99 -17.20
CA VAL A 100 -4.05 15.50 -17.98
C VAL A 100 -2.97 16.55 -18.07
N VAL A 101 -1.75 16.13 -18.37
CA VAL A 101 -0.64 17.01 -18.78
C VAL A 101 -0.28 16.78 -20.24
N GLY A 102 0.20 17.79 -20.95
CA GLY A 102 0.73 17.65 -22.31
C GLY A 102 -0.33 17.54 -23.42
N TRP A 103 -1.61 17.84 -23.16
CA TRP A 103 -2.64 17.79 -24.20
C TRP A 103 -2.38 18.80 -25.31
N ARG A 104 -2.12 18.29 -26.53
CA ARG A 104 -1.93 19.08 -27.76
C ARG A 104 -3.01 18.80 -28.82
N GLY A 105 -4.00 17.98 -28.49
CA GLY A 105 -5.10 17.65 -29.38
C GLY A 105 -6.10 18.81 -29.56
N PRO A 106 -6.99 18.73 -30.57
CA PRO A 106 -7.97 19.78 -30.82
C PRO A 106 -9.05 19.82 -29.72
N LYS A 107 -9.92 20.84 -29.77
CA LYS A 107 -10.99 21.04 -28.78
C LYS A 107 -11.96 19.85 -28.71
N ARG A 108 -12.18 19.13 -29.80
CA ARG A 108 -12.99 17.91 -29.86
C ARG A 108 -12.30 16.88 -30.75
N VAL A 109 -12.15 15.65 -30.26
CA VAL A 109 -11.53 14.55 -31.02
C VAL A 109 -12.08 13.20 -30.56
N THR A 110 -12.06 12.21 -31.44
CA THR A 110 -12.34 10.81 -31.10
C THR A 110 -11.04 10.02 -31.15
N LEU A 111 -10.59 9.52 -29.99
CA LEU A 111 -9.44 8.62 -29.89
C LEU A 111 -9.90 7.20 -30.20
N THR A 112 -9.18 6.55 -31.10
CA THR A 112 -9.54 5.23 -31.60
C THR A 112 -8.31 4.35 -31.69
N ASP A 113 -8.20 3.39 -30.78
CA ASP A 113 -7.04 2.50 -30.64
C ASP A 113 -7.48 1.05 -30.52
N ASP A 114 -6.61 0.12 -30.89
CA ASP A 114 -6.80 -1.31 -30.64
C ASP A 114 -5.93 -1.72 -29.44
N LEU A 115 -6.58 -2.12 -28.34
CA LEU A 115 -5.90 -2.43 -27.09
C LEU A 115 -5.63 -3.93 -26.95
N VAL A 116 -4.44 -4.26 -26.47
CA VAL A 116 -4.02 -5.63 -26.14
C VAL A 116 -3.45 -5.69 -24.72
N PRO A 117 -3.53 -6.84 -24.04
CA PRO A 117 -2.84 -7.02 -22.76
C PRO A 117 -1.32 -6.82 -22.89
N GLY A 118 -0.74 -6.11 -21.93
CA GLY A 118 0.69 -5.97 -21.71
C GLY A 118 1.20 -6.97 -20.66
N GLU A 119 2.38 -6.68 -20.11
CA GLU A 119 2.92 -7.36 -18.94
C GLU A 119 2.16 -6.90 -17.66
N ASP A 120 2.15 -7.72 -16.61
CA ASP A 120 1.60 -7.37 -15.29
C ASP A 120 0.18 -6.79 -15.27
N LYS A 121 -0.74 -7.37 -16.07
CA LYS A 121 -2.16 -6.96 -16.16
C LYS A 121 -2.38 -5.52 -16.66
N THR A 122 -1.37 -4.91 -17.29
CA THR A 122 -1.50 -3.62 -17.98
C THR A 122 -2.10 -3.80 -19.39
N MET A 123 -2.47 -2.70 -20.03
CA MET A 123 -2.99 -2.65 -21.40
C MET A 123 -2.07 -1.77 -22.24
N ARG A 124 -1.93 -2.07 -23.52
CA ARG A 124 -1.12 -1.27 -24.46
C ARG A 124 -1.80 -1.16 -25.81
N VAL A 125 -1.45 -0.12 -26.56
CA VAL A 125 -1.89 0.03 -27.95
C VAL A 125 -1.16 -1.00 -28.82
N ALA A 126 -1.90 -1.69 -29.68
CA ALA A 126 -1.36 -2.68 -30.60
C ALA A 126 -0.42 -2.00 -31.61
N SER A 127 0.82 -2.45 -31.66
CA SER A 127 1.80 -2.00 -32.66
C SER A 127 1.61 -2.79 -33.96
N LYS A 128 1.73 -2.09 -35.10
CA LYS A 128 1.73 -2.70 -36.44
C LYS A 128 3.03 -3.46 -36.79
N THR A 129 4.10 -3.28 -36.01
CA THR A 129 5.46 -3.79 -36.31
C THR A 129 5.93 -4.97 -35.47
N ARG A 130 5.20 -5.37 -34.42
CA ARG A 130 5.53 -6.58 -33.61
C ARG A 130 4.72 -7.80 -34.06
N SER A 131 5.31 -8.98 -33.83
CA SER A 131 4.67 -10.29 -34.05
C SER A 131 3.25 -10.34 -33.46
N ARG A 132 2.37 -11.13 -34.12
CA ARG A 132 0.94 -11.26 -33.80
C ARG A 132 0.73 -11.34 -32.27
N PRO A 133 -0.10 -10.47 -31.67
CA PRO A 133 -0.34 -10.48 -30.24
C PRO A 133 -0.95 -11.82 -29.80
N ARG A 134 -0.60 -12.30 -28.60
CA ARG A 134 -1.14 -13.54 -28.00
C ARG A 134 -2.67 -13.54 -27.85
N GLN A 135 -3.29 -12.36 -27.82
CA GLN A 135 -4.75 -12.18 -27.77
C GLN A 135 -5.20 -11.20 -28.86
N LYS A 136 -6.45 -11.39 -29.33
CA LYS A 136 -7.06 -10.52 -30.33
C LYS A 136 -7.17 -9.08 -29.80
N PRO A 137 -6.68 -8.07 -30.56
CA PRO A 137 -6.86 -6.68 -30.18
C PRO A 137 -8.33 -6.31 -30.03
N GLN A 138 -8.62 -5.48 -29.02
CA GLN A 138 -9.96 -5.00 -28.73
C GLN A 138 -10.07 -3.52 -29.06
N ARG A 139 -10.97 -3.18 -29.99
CA ARG A 139 -11.25 -1.80 -30.36
C ARG A 139 -11.71 -0.99 -29.14
N ALA A 140 -11.09 0.17 -28.97
CA ALA A 140 -11.40 1.17 -27.95
C ALA A 140 -11.70 2.52 -28.61
N VAL A 141 -12.84 3.12 -28.28
CA VAL A 141 -13.30 4.40 -28.81
C VAL A 141 -13.67 5.34 -27.67
N THR A 142 -13.02 6.50 -27.63
CA THR A 142 -13.20 7.54 -26.60
C THR A 142 -13.39 8.89 -27.25
N HIS A 143 -14.51 9.55 -27.00
CA HIS A 143 -14.73 10.94 -27.42
C HIS A 143 -14.21 11.89 -26.36
N VAL A 144 -13.37 12.82 -26.78
CA VAL A 144 -12.68 13.78 -25.91
C VAL A 144 -13.13 15.19 -26.28
N THR A 145 -13.48 15.98 -25.26
CA THR A 145 -13.70 17.42 -25.40
C THR A 145 -12.81 18.17 -24.42
N LEU A 146 -11.98 19.08 -24.92
CA LEU A 146 -11.16 19.97 -24.11
C LEU A 146 -12.05 21.00 -23.42
N ARG A 147 -11.93 21.08 -22.08
CA ARG A 147 -12.69 22.01 -21.26
C ARG A 147 -11.91 23.27 -20.95
N ALA A 148 -10.70 23.11 -20.44
CA ALA A 148 -9.84 24.22 -20.07
C ALA A 148 -8.38 23.78 -20.04
N THR A 149 -7.46 24.74 -20.16
CA THR A 149 -6.02 24.54 -20.08
C THR A 149 -5.39 25.57 -19.15
N ARG A 150 -4.26 25.20 -18.53
CA ARG A 150 -3.40 26.13 -17.80
C ARG A 150 -1.95 25.62 -17.82
N GLY A 151 -1.11 26.32 -18.57
CA GLY A 151 0.24 25.83 -18.85
C GLY A 151 0.18 24.52 -19.63
N ASP A 152 0.87 23.50 -19.15
CA ASP A 152 0.87 22.14 -19.71
C ASP A 152 -0.32 21.27 -19.24
N ARG A 153 -1.13 21.74 -18.28
CA ARG A 153 -2.27 21.00 -17.74
C ARG A 153 -3.54 21.27 -18.53
N ALA A 154 -4.39 20.25 -18.63
CA ALA A 154 -5.71 20.34 -19.25
C ALA A 154 -6.76 19.54 -18.50
N LEU A 155 -8.01 20.01 -18.57
CA LEU A 155 -9.19 19.24 -18.20
C LEU A 155 -9.94 18.77 -19.44
N LEU A 156 -10.26 17.49 -19.47
CA LEU A 156 -10.93 16.82 -20.57
C LEU A 156 -12.24 16.19 -20.10
N ASP A 157 -13.32 16.43 -20.82
CA ASP A 157 -14.52 15.61 -20.75
C ASP A 157 -14.34 14.40 -21.67
N LEU A 158 -14.66 13.20 -21.16
CA LEU A 158 -14.58 11.95 -21.89
C LEU A 158 -15.94 11.26 -21.93
N VAL A 159 -16.30 10.71 -23.08
CA VAL A 159 -17.38 9.74 -23.25
C VAL A 159 -16.77 8.47 -23.83
N LEU A 160 -16.88 7.36 -23.09
CA LEU A 160 -16.34 6.07 -23.51
C LEU A 160 -17.43 5.32 -24.28
N GLU A 161 -17.31 5.24 -25.60
CA GLU A 161 -18.25 4.47 -26.44
C GLU A 161 -18.08 2.96 -26.21
N THR A 162 -16.85 2.54 -25.93
CA THR A 162 -16.50 1.18 -25.52
C THR A 162 -16.03 1.12 -24.07
N GLY A 163 -16.20 -0.03 -23.41
CA GLY A 163 -15.75 -0.26 -22.03
C GLY A 163 -14.57 -1.24 -21.94
N ARG A 164 -13.34 -0.81 -22.29
CA ARG A 164 -12.13 -1.64 -22.14
C ARG A 164 -11.38 -1.32 -20.85
N THR A 165 -10.69 -2.31 -20.29
CA THR A 165 -9.82 -2.14 -19.11
C THR A 165 -8.79 -1.02 -19.37
N HIS A 166 -8.65 -0.07 -18.44
CA HIS A 166 -7.72 1.06 -18.55
C HIS A 166 -7.88 1.93 -19.81
N GLN A 167 -9.01 1.86 -20.54
CA GLN A 167 -9.17 2.48 -21.86
C GLN A 167 -8.69 3.95 -21.92
N ALA A 168 -9.32 4.83 -21.13
CA ALA A 168 -9.00 6.25 -21.14
C ALA A 168 -7.53 6.51 -20.77
N ARG A 169 -6.99 5.76 -19.80
CA ARG A 169 -5.62 5.91 -19.30
C ARG A 169 -4.60 5.61 -20.40
N VAL A 170 -4.78 4.48 -21.09
CA VAL A 170 -3.88 4.04 -22.17
C VAL A 170 -3.97 4.96 -23.39
N GLN A 171 -5.19 5.32 -23.81
CA GLN A 171 -5.40 6.14 -25.00
C GLN A 171 -4.88 7.56 -24.82
N LEU A 172 -5.12 8.17 -23.66
CA LEU A 172 -4.61 9.52 -23.37
C LEU A 172 -3.08 9.53 -23.24
N ALA A 173 -2.47 8.51 -22.61
CA ALA A 173 -1.02 8.36 -22.59
C ALA A 173 -0.44 8.16 -24.01
N HIS A 174 -1.07 7.32 -24.84
CA HIS A 174 -0.68 7.12 -26.25
C HIS A 174 -0.79 8.42 -27.07
N ALA A 175 -1.78 9.26 -26.78
CA ALA A 175 -1.95 10.59 -27.37
C ALA A 175 -0.93 11.64 -26.85
N GLY A 176 0.03 11.23 -26.00
CA GLY A 176 1.04 12.12 -25.42
C GLY A 176 0.51 12.99 -24.27
N ALA A 177 -0.67 12.66 -23.74
CA ALA A 177 -1.35 13.44 -22.71
C ALA A 177 -1.81 12.58 -21.52
N PRO A 178 -0.89 11.96 -20.77
CA PRO A 178 -1.25 11.05 -19.69
C PRO A 178 -2.08 11.73 -18.60
N ILE A 179 -2.93 10.94 -17.94
CA ILE A 179 -3.70 11.39 -16.77
C ILE A 179 -2.74 11.64 -15.61
N ALA A 180 -2.88 12.79 -14.94
CA ALA A 180 -2.06 13.14 -13.79
C ALA A 180 -2.33 12.18 -12.61
N GLY A 181 -1.27 11.86 -11.87
CA GLY A 181 -1.31 10.88 -10.78
C GLY A 181 -1.52 9.43 -11.23
N ASP A 182 -1.32 9.11 -12.52
CA ASP A 182 -1.37 7.73 -13.03
C ASP A 182 -0.01 7.01 -12.82
N PRO A 183 0.09 6.03 -11.89
CA PRO A 183 1.35 5.34 -11.63
C PRO A 183 1.70 4.30 -12.71
N ILE A 184 0.76 3.94 -13.59
CA ILE A 184 0.95 2.89 -14.60
C ILE A 184 1.31 3.50 -15.95
N TYR A 185 0.54 4.51 -16.38
CA TYR A 185 0.66 5.09 -17.73
C TYR A 185 1.22 6.51 -17.74
N GLY A 186 1.47 7.10 -16.57
CA GLY A 186 1.93 8.49 -16.47
C GLY A 186 3.39 8.74 -16.83
N GLY A 187 4.23 7.70 -16.93
CA GLY A 187 5.69 7.82 -17.06
C GLY A 187 6.31 7.45 -18.41
N ALA A 188 5.53 7.12 -19.45
CA ALA A 188 6.07 6.70 -20.75
C ALA A 188 5.48 7.49 -21.93
N PRO A 189 6.30 8.01 -22.88
CA PRO A 189 7.74 7.78 -23.03
C PRO A 189 8.69 8.82 -22.37
N ALA A 190 8.22 9.86 -21.66
CA ALA A 190 9.04 10.81 -20.87
C ALA A 190 8.14 11.76 -20.03
N PRO A 191 8.68 12.56 -19.06
CA PRO A 191 9.40 12.17 -17.84
C PRO A 191 8.40 11.62 -16.77
N ALA A 192 8.80 11.58 -15.49
CA ALA A 192 8.00 11.05 -14.38
C ALA A 192 6.52 11.53 -14.37
N PRO A 193 5.57 10.70 -13.87
CA PRO A 193 4.15 11.03 -13.88
C PRO A 193 3.88 12.40 -13.27
N ALA A 194 3.04 13.20 -13.93
CA ALA A 194 2.62 14.50 -13.41
C ALA A 194 2.04 14.33 -12.01
N PRO A 195 2.57 15.05 -11.01
CA PRO A 195 2.15 14.88 -9.64
C PRO A 195 0.69 15.32 -9.47
N ALA A 196 -0.04 14.52 -8.72
CA ALA A 196 -1.41 14.77 -8.31
C ALA A 196 -1.71 13.91 -7.08
N PRO A 197 -2.72 14.30 -6.27
CA PRO A 197 -3.03 13.58 -5.04
C PRO A 197 -3.56 12.15 -5.27
N ARG A 198 -4.03 11.86 -6.48
CA ARG A 198 -4.54 10.57 -6.95
C ARG A 198 -4.56 10.56 -8.48
N LEU A 199 -4.94 9.42 -9.08
CA LEU A 199 -5.34 9.36 -10.48
C LEU A 199 -6.50 10.34 -10.72
N LEU A 200 -6.29 11.39 -11.50
CA LEU A 200 -7.30 12.40 -11.83
C LEU A 200 -8.23 11.95 -12.96
N LEU A 201 -8.77 10.73 -12.84
CA LEU A 201 -9.86 10.22 -13.67
C LEU A 201 -11.08 10.01 -12.78
N HIS A 202 -12.19 10.66 -13.12
CA HIS A 202 -13.40 10.63 -12.32
C HIS A 202 -14.64 10.44 -13.22
N ALA A 203 -15.48 9.45 -12.91
CA ALA A 203 -16.78 9.28 -13.54
C ALA A 203 -17.74 10.35 -13.02
N SER A 204 -17.90 11.45 -13.76
CA SER A 204 -18.54 12.68 -13.30
C SER A 204 -20.07 12.65 -13.37
N SER A 205 -20.64 11.89 -14.31
CA SER A 205 -22.09 11.77 -14.40
C SER A 205 -22.53 10.47 -15.07
N LEU A 206 -23.77 10.11 -14.78
CA LEU A 206 -24.50 9.00 -15.34
C LEU A 206 -25.86 9.50 -15.83
N THR A 207 -26.19 9.17 -17.08
CA THR A 207 -27.51 9.44 -17.64
C THR A 207 -28.18 8.12 -18.04
N LEU A 208 -29.40 7.90 -17.56
CA LEU A 208 -30.19 6.69 -17.81
C LEU A 208 -31.68 7.00 -17.83
N ASP A 209 -32.51 6.05 -18.27
CA ASP A 209 -33.95 6.12 -18.07
C ASP A 209 -34.31 5.37 -16.79
N HIS A 210 -35.15 5.94 -15.93
CA HIS A 210 -35.56 5.28 -14.70
C HIS A 210 -36.27 3.94 -15.03
N PRO A 211 -35.93 2.80 -14.38
CA PRO A 211 -36.41 1.47 -14.76
C PRO A 211 -37.93 1.35 -14.74
N ARG A 212 -38.59 1.94 -13.72
CA ARG A 212 -40.05 2.00 -13.59
C ARG A 212 -40.70 3.18 -14.32
N THR A 213 -40.38 4.42 -13.94
CA THR A 213 -41.08 5.62 -14.43
C THR A 213 -40.72 6.01 -15.86
N LYS A 214 -39.66 5.43 -16.43
CA LYS A 214 -39.08 5.76 -17.75
C LYS A 214 -38.63 7.22 -17.92
N LYS A 215 -38.70 8.04 -16.87
CA LYS A 215 -38.18 9.41 -16.88
C LYS A 215 -36.66 9.39 -17.06
N ARG A 216 -36.14 10.29 -17.90
CA ARG A 216 -34.70 10.49 -18.07
C ARG A 216 -34.11 11.07 -16.78
N LEU A 217 -33.09 10.41 -16.24
CA LEU A 217 -32.33 10.84 -15.07
C LEU A 217 -30.92 11.23 -15.49
N VAL A 218 -30.44 12.36 -14.95
CA VAL A 218 -29.03 12.78 -15.00
C VAL A 218 -28.54 12.87 -13.56
N ILE A 219 -27.56 12.06 -13.21
CA ILE A 219 -27.00 12.00 -11.85
C ILE A 219 -25.55 12.42 -11.96
N GLU A 220 -25.19 13.52 -11.30
CA GLU A 220 -23.86 14.10 -11.30
C GLU A 220 -23.18 13.91 -9.94
N ASP A 221 -21.87 13.68 -9.94
CA ASP A 221 -21.06 13.75 -8.72
C ASP A 221 -20.47 15.18 -8.58
N PRO A 222 -20.95 15.97 -7.60
CA PRO A 222 -20.52 17.36 -7.45
C PRO A 222 -19.05 17.48 -7.01
N ARG A 223 -18.42 16.39 -6.52
CA ARG A 223 -17.02 16.39 -6.06
C ARG A 223 -16.02 16.52 -7.20
N ALA A 224 -16.39 16.05 -8.40
CA ALA A 224 -15.48 15.92 -9.54
C ALA A 224 -14.86 17.25 -9.95
N ARG A 225 -15.71 18.26 -10.13
CA ARG A 225 -15.33 19.51 -10.79
C ARG A 225 -14.44 20.40 -9.90
N PRO A 226 -14.80 20.69 -8.63
CA PRO A 226 -13.99 21.55 -7.79
C PRO A 226 -12.57 21.02 -7.57
N GLU A 227 -12.41 19.70 -7.39
CA GLU A 227 -11.09 19.09 -7.20
C GLU A 227 -10.22 19.23 -8.45
N LEU A 228 -10.75 18.86 -9.63
CA LEU A 228 -9.99 18.87 -10.87
C LEU A 228 -9.70 20.30 -11.35
N GLU A 229 -10.60 21.26 -11.15
CA GLU A 229 -10.37 22.69 -11.43
C GLU A 229 -9.33 23.29 -10.47
N ALA A 230 -9.34 22.91 -9.19
CA ALA A 230 -8.31 23.31 -8.25
C ALA A 230 -6.94 22.79 -8.66
N TRP A 231 -6.84 21.53 -9.12
CA TRP A 231 -5.59 20.97 -9.65
C TRP A 231 -5.18 21.64 -10.97
N LEU A 232 -6.10 21.92 -11.89
CA LEU A 232 -5.81 22.66 -13.12
C LEU A 232 -5.20 24.03 -12.80
N THR A 233 -5.69 24.67 -11.75
CA THR A 233 -5.25 26.02 -11.32
C THR A 233 -3.89 25.94 -10.60
N ARG A 234 -3.80 25.14 -9.54
CA ARG A 234 -2.71 25.18 -8.55
C ARG A 234 -1.67 24.06 -8.71
N GLY A 235 -2.08 22.94 -9.29
CA GLY A 235 -1.22 21.78 -9.55
C GLY A 235 -1.26 20.85 -8.35
N ASP A 236 -0.22 20.03 -8.22
CA ASP A 236 0.03 19.34 -6.97
C ASP A 236 0.48 20.35 -5.91
N LEU A 237 -0.11 20.25 -4.71
CA LEU A 237 0.19 21.21 -3.64
C LEU A 237 1.52 20.92 -2.94
N GLY A 238 2.12 19.73 -3.11
CA GLY A 238 3.28 19.33 -2.32
C GLY A 238 3.05 19.56 -0.83
N TYR A 239 4.00 20.22 -0.14
CA TYR A 239 3.86 20.57 1.28
C TYR A 239 2.79 21.63 1.57
N ALA A 240 2.34 22.41 0.58
CA ALA A 240 1.25 23.37 0.76
C ALA A 240 -0.11 22.67 1.02
N VAL A 241 -0.19 21.34 0.84
CA VAL A 241 -1.36 20.54 1.25
C VAL A 241 -1.67 20.73 2.74
N TYR A 242 -0.65 20.90 3.57
CA TYR A 242 -0.81 21.12 5.01
C TYR A 242 -1.35 22.50 5.36
N ASP A 243 -1.34 23.43 4.40
CA ASP A 243 -1.84 24.80 4.50
C ASP A 243 -3.24 25.01 3.90
N ASP A 244 -3.74 24.02 3.16
CA ASP A 244 -5.12 23.99 2.67
C ASP A 244 -5.89 22.92 3.45
N ARG A 245 -6.72 23.37 4.42
CA ARG A 245 -7.52 22.47 5.27
C ARG A 245 -8.34 21.47 4.45
N ALA A 246 -8.97 21.92 3.36
CA ALA A 246 -9.80 21.05 2.54
C ALA A 246 -8.95 20.01 1.78
N ALA A 247 -7.74 20.36 1.36
CA ALA A 247 -6.81 19.43 0.73
C ALA A 247 -6.27 18.38 1.72
N LEU A 248 -5.89 18.81 2.93
CA LEU A 248 -5.45 17.92 4.00
C LEU A 248 -6.57 16.94 4.40
N ASP A 249 -7.79 17.44 4.64
CA ASP A 249 -8.94 16.61 5.01
C ASP A 249 -9.27 15.58 3.93
N ARG A 250 -9.20 15.98 2.63
CA ARG A 250 -9.38 15.04 1.51
C ARG A 250 -8.29 13.98 1.45
N ALA A 251 -7.03 14.34 1.65
CA ALA A 251 -5.91 13.41 1.61
C ALA A 251 -5.99 12.39 2.77
N LEU A 252 -6.31 12.85 3.99
CA LEU A 252 -6.52 11.98 5.15
C LEU A 252 -7.74 11.07 4.97
N SER A 253 -8.84 11.59 4.42
CA SER A 253 -10.03 10.79 4.10
C SER A 253 -9.70 9.70 3.09
N LEU A 254 -8.97 10.02 2.02
CA LEU A 254 -8.51 9.04 1.04
C LEU A 254 -7.59 7.98 1.65
N ALA A 255 -6.70 8.39 2.56
CA ALA A 255 -5.83 7.47 3.30
C ALA A 255 -6.64 6.47 4.14
N LEU A 256 -7.68 6.93 4.86
CA LEU A 256 -8.61 6.07 5.60
C LEU A 256 -9.35 5.11 4.66
N GLU A 257 -9.89 5.59 3.54
CA GLU A 257 -10.64 4.77 2.57
C GLU A 257 -9.80 3.63 2.01
N ARG A 258 -8.52 3.88 1.72
CA ARG A 258 -7.55 2.89 1.24
C ARG A 258 -7.18 1.83 2.28
N ARG A 259 -7.39 2.11 3.58
CA ARG A 259 -7.07 1.21 4.70
C ARG A 259 -8.30 0.67 5.40
N TRP A 260 -9.49 0.90 4.87
CA TRP A 260 -10.74 0.43 5.46
C TRP A 260 -10.72 -1.06 5.78
N GLY A 261 -10.23 -1.90 4.88
CA GLY A 261 -10.16 -3.35 5.08
C GLY A 261 -9.28 -3.75 6.28
N LEU A 262 -8.21 -3.00 6.54
CA LEU A 262 -7.35 -3.17 7.72
C LEU A 262 -8.00 -2.56 8.97
N GLY A 263 -8.58 -1.36 8.87
CA GLY A 263 -9.29 -0.69 9.95
C GLY A 263 -10.47 -1.49 10.50
N ARG A 264 -11.21 -2.18 9.62
CA ARG A 264 -12.29 -3.11 9.99
C ARG A 264 -11.80 -4.52 10.27
N SER A 265 -10.51 -4.83 10.05
CA SER A 265 -10.02 -6.19 10.22
C SER A 265 -10.11 -6.69 11.66
N ALA A 266 -10.05 -5.79 12.65
CA ALA A 266 -10.24 -6.11 14.07
C ALA A 266 -11.63 -6.72 14.36
N ASP A 267 -12.63 -6.35 13.56
CA ASP A 267 -14.01 -6.84 13.71
C ASP A 267 -14.26 -8.10 12.85
N ARG A 268 -13.23 -8.61 12.15
CA ARG A 268 -13.36 -9.79 11.28
C ARG A 268 -13.42 -11.08 12.09
N ASP A 269 -14.20 -11.99 11.54
CA ASP A 269 -14.25 -13.41 11.86
C ASP A 269 -13.69 -14.19 10.63
N PRO A 270 -12.78 -15.16 10.82
CA PRO A 270 -12.24 -15.61 12.10
C PRO A 270 -11.09 -14.73 12.63
N PRO A 271 -10.80 -14.75 13.96
CA PRO A 271 -9.82 -13.87 14.60
C PRO A 271 -8.41 -13.90 13.98
N GLU A 272 -8.04 -14.98 13.29
CA GLU A 272 -6.77 -15.14 12.58
C GLU A 272 -6.59 -14.15 11.40
N ARG A 273 -7.61 -13.34 11.09
CA ARG A 273 -7.55 -12.29 10.07
C ARG A 273 -7.47 -10.88 10.65
N ARG A 274 -7.45 -10.74 11.98
CA ARG A 274 -7.43 -9.44 12.65
C ARG A 274 -6.05 -8.79 12.57
N THR A 275 -6.03 -7.51 12.21
CA THR A 275 -4.83 -6.68 12.20
C THR A 275 -5.15 -5.33 12.84
N THR A 276 -4.49 -5.01 13.95
CA THR A 276 -4.72 -3.76 14.68
C THR A 276 -3.57 -2.76 14.53
N ALA A 277 -2.50 -3.12 13.82
CA ALA A 277 -1.43 -2.21 13.46
C ALA A 277 -1.10 -2.19 11.96
N PHE A 278 -1.05 -1.01 11.36
CA PHE A 278 -0.81 -0.81 9.93
C PHE A 278 -0.46 0.65 9.60
N ARG A 279 0.05 0.90 8.39
CA ARG A 279 0.37 2.25 7.88
C ARG A 279 -0.90 2.94 7.37
N LEU A 280 -1.28 4.07 7.97
CA LEU A 280 -2.41 4.89 7.50
C LEU A 280 -1.99 5.81 6.36
N VAL A 281 -0.92 6.59 6.56
CA VAL A 281 -0.38 7.55 5.57
C VAL A 281 1.06 7.19 5.27
N ASN A 282 1.44 7.12 3.99
CA ASN A 282 2.80 6.78 3.54
C ASN A 282 3.40 7.84 2.60
N GLU A 283 3.79 8.99 3.17
CA GLU A 283 4.47 10.09 2.46
C GLU A 283 3.70 10.52 1.18
N GLU A 284 4.42 10.76 0.08
CA GLU A 284 3.85 11.14 -1.21
C GLU A 284 2.95 10.04 -1.83
N GLY A 285 3.06 8.79 -1.39
CA GLY A 285 2.16 7.71 -1.83
C GLY A 285 0.69 7.96 -1.44
N ASP A 286 0.47 8.79 -0.42
CA ASP A 286 -0.85 9.27 0.01
C ASP A 286 -1.00 10.79 -0.11
N ALA A 287 -0.21 11.42 -1.00
CA ALA A 287 -0.25 12.86 -1.26
C ALA A 287 0.08 13.76 -0.05
N LEU A 288 0.81 13.22 0.93
CA LEU A 288 1.20 13.91 2.16
C LEU A 288 2.73 13.84 2.32
N PRO A 289 3.49 14.65 1.57
CA PRO A 289 4.95 14.56 1.52
C PRO A 289 5.58 14.72 2.90
N GLY A 290 6.56 13.85 3.19
CA GLY A 290 7.30 13.87 4.45
C GLY A 290 6.52 13.44 5.71
N LEU A 291 5.25 13.05 5.59
CA LEU A 291 4.43 12.53 6.69
C LEU A 291 4.20 11.04 6.51
N ALA A 292 4.54 10.24 7.52
CA ALA A 292 4.04 8.87 7.60
C ALA A 292 3.28 8.66 8.91
N VAL A 293 2.16 7.97 8.89
CA VAL A 293 1.33 7.74 10.08
C VAL A 293 1.06 6.25 10.21
N ASP A 294 1.40 5.68 11.37
CA ASP A 294 1.07 4.31 11.72
C ASP A 294 -0.09 4.29 12.72
N VAL A 295 -1.00 3.34 12.54
CA VAL A 295 -2.05 2.98 13.49
C VAL A 295 -1.52 1.87 14.39
N TYR A 296 -1.70 2.02 15.70
CA TYR A 296 -1.46 0.99 16.72
C TYR A 296 -2.67 0.92 17.65
N GLY A 297 -3.61 0.01 17.33
CA GLY A 297 -4.87 -0.12 18.06
C GLY A 297 -5.73 1.14 17.91
N ALA A 298 -5.83 1.91 18.98
CA ALA A 298 -6.56 3.17 19.05
C ALA A 298 -5.67 4.42 19.02
N HIS A 299 -4.35 4.25 18.87
CA HIS A 299 -3.37 5.33 18.89
C HIS A 299 -2.68 5.48 17.52
N LEU A 300 -2.18 6.69 17.26
CA LEU A 300 -1.37 6.99 16.09
C LEU A 300 0.09 7.24 16.47
N VAL A 301 0.99 6.88 15.57
CA VAL A 301 2.37 7.37 15.56
C VAL A 301 2.56 8.18 14.29
N ALA A 302 2.63 9.51 14.43
CA ALA A 302 2.97 10.42 13.36
C ALA A 302 4.50 10.52 13.23
N GLN A 303 5.02 10.28 12.03
CA GLN A 303 6.43 10.36 11.70
C GLN A 303 6.66 11.51 10.73
N LEU A 304 7.46 12.50 11.14
CA LEU A 304 7.79 13.66 10.32
C LEU A 304 9.23 13.52 9.81
N TYR A 305 9.41 13.32 8.51
CA TYR A 305 10.74 13.26 7.90
C TYR A 305 11.36 14.64 7.80
N ALA A 306 12.60 14.78 8.27
CA ALA A 306 13.29 16.05 8.43
C ALA A 306 13.31 16.86 7.13
N SER A 307 12.64 18.00 7.19
CA SER A 307 12.45 18.97 6.12
C SER A 307 12.27 20.34 6.76
N GLU A 308 12.77 21.39 6.09
CA GLU A 308 12.56 22.79 6.51
C GLU A 308 11.07 23.16 6.48
N GLU A 309 10.28 22.41 5.71
CA GLU A 309 8.83 22.53 5.59
C GLU A 309 8.11 22.32 6.93
N TRP A 310 8.70 21.58 7.89
CA TRP A 310 8.12 21.42 9.22
C TRP A 310 8.37 22.60 10.16
N SER A 311 9.26 23.51 9.78
CA SER A 311 9.54 24.76 10.51
C SER A 311 8.57 25.88 10.16
N VAL A 312 7.70 25.70 9.15
CA VAL A 312 6.66 26.67 8.81
C VAL A 312 5.70 26.84 10.00
N PRO A 313 5.47 28.08 10.48
CA PRO A 313 4.68 28.34 11.68
C PRO A 313 3.31 27.64 11.67
N GLY A 314 3.01 26.93 12.76
CA GLY A 314 1.75 26.23 12.99
C GLY A 314 1.44 25.06 12.04
N ARG A 315 2.29 24.74 11.07
CA ARG A 315 2.03 23.64 10.12
C ARG A 315 2.01 22.29 10.81
N ARG A 316 3.03 22.03 11.65
CA ARG A 316 3.11 20.80 12.44
C ARG A 316 1.87 20.62 13.32
N ASP A 317 1.46 21.66 14.05
CA ASP A 317 0.28 21.56 14.92
C ASP A 317 -1.00 21.32 14.14
N ARG A 318 -1.23 22.01 13.01
CA ARG A 318 -2.38 21.75 12.13
C ARG A 318 -2.46 20.30 11.66
N VAL A 319 -1.33 19.69 11.31
CA VAL A 319 -1.28 18.27 10.94
C VAL A 319 -1.64 17.37 12.11
N LEU A 320 -1.07 17.62 13.29
CA LEU A 320 -1.36 16.83 14.49
C LEU A 320 -2.83 16.97 14.93
N ASP A 321 -3.38 18.18 14.84
CA ASP A 321 -4.78 18.46 15.16
C ASP A 321 -5.73 17.78 14.16
N ALA A 322 -5.41 17.82 12.86
CA ALA A 322 -6.18 17.12 11.83
C ALA A 322 -6.15 15.60 12.03
N LEU A 323 -5.00 15.03 12.38
CA LEU A 323 -4.88 13.61 12.73
C LEU A 323 -5.69 13.26 13.98
N HIS A 324 -5.72 14.12 14.99
CA HIS A 324 -6.46 13.86 16.23
C HIS A 324 -7.96 13.94 15.99
N ALA A 325 -8.41 14.88 15.15
CA ALA A 325 -9.79 15.04 14.72
C ALA A 325 -10.35 13.81 13.97
N LEU A 326 -9.48 12.91 13.47
CA LEU A 326 -9.91 11.62 12.91
C LEU A 326 -10.58 10.71 13.95
N GLY A 327 -10.35 10.94 15.25
CA GLY A 327 -11.03 10.23 16.34
C GLY A 327 -10.19 9.17 17.07
N PHE A 328 -8.86 9.18 16.91
CA PHE A 328 -7.94 8.32 17.67
C PHE A 328 -7.69 8.86 19.08
N ASP A 329 -7.42 7.96 20.02
CA ASP A 329 -7.34 8.27 21.45
C ASP A 329 -6.09 9.09 21.80
N GLY A 330 -4.99 8.89 21.07
CA GLY A 330 -3.77 9.67 21.24
C GLY A 330 -2.81 9.60 20.05
N ILE A 331 -1.90 10.59 19.98
CA ILE A 331 -0.90 10.71 18.91
C ILE A 331 0.49 10.83 19.52
N TYR A 332 1.36 9.90 19.15
CA TYR A 332 2.79 9.99 19.42
C TYR A 332 3.52 10.58 18.21
N LEU A 333 4.59 11.33 18.46
CA LEU A 333 5.38 11.97 17.41
C LEU A 333 6.78 11.35 17.31
N LYS A 334 7.26 11.13 16.09
CA LYS A 334 8.63 10.69 15.79
C LYS A 334 9.22 11.54 14.66
N VAL A 335 10.10 12.47 14.99
CA VAL A 335 10.80 13.31 14.00
C VAL A 335 11.96 12.51 13.42
N ARG A 336 11.89 12.11 12.16
CA ARG A 336 12.95 11.30 11.52
C ARG A 336 14.05 12.23 11.02
N PRO A 337 15.24 12.28 11.65
CA PRO A 337 16.33 13.10 11.16
C PRO A 337 16.78 12.66 9.76
N LYS A 338 17.37 13.57 8.99
CA LYS A 338 18.04 13.19 7.73
C LYS A 338 19.08 12.13 8.07
N GLN A 339 19.05 11.00 7.35
CA GLN A 339 20.02 9.92 7.55
C GLN A 339 21.43 10.46 7.30
N SER A 340 22.15 10.76 8.38
CA SER A 340 23.57 11.04 8.37
C SER A 340 24.32 9.74 8.71
N ASN A 341 25.60 9.65 8.34
CA ASN A 341 26.47 8.53 8.72
C ASN A 341 26.77 8.48 10.24
N VAL A 342 26.08 9.28 11.06
CA VAL A 342 26.27 9.44 12.49
C VAL A 342 25.06 8.83 13.21
N LEU A 343 25.33 7.99 14.21
CA LEU A 343 24.29 7.48 15.12
C LEU A 343 23.71 8.65 15.91
N ILE A 344 22.48 9.04 15.58
CA ILE A 344 21.71 10.01 16.36
C ILE A 344 21.07 9.26 17.52
N ASP A 345 21.15 9.82 18.72
CA ASP A 345 20.39 9.29 19.86
C ASP A 345 18.89 9.38 19.56
N THR A 346 18.31 8.22 19.27
CA THR A 346 16.92 8.08 18.85
C THR A 346 15.90 8.26 19.98
N ARG A 347 16.36 8.44 21.22
CA ARG A 347 15.53 8.58 22.42
C ARG A 347 15.44 10.00 22.95
N ARG A 348 16.01 10.98 22.26
CA ARG A 348 15.90 12.37 22.67
C ARG A 348 14.44 12.83 22.62
N GLU A 349 14.00 13.55 23.65
CA GLU A 349 12.61 14.01 23.80
C GLU A 349 12.18 14.94 22.66
N ASP A 350 13.09 15.72 22.07
CA ASP A 350 12.79 16.60 20.93
C ASP A 350 12.50 15.84 19.63
N VAL A 351 12.93 14.58 19.56
CA VAL A 351 12.83 13.71 18.38
C VAL A 351 11.76 12.63 18.55
N ALA A 352 11.64 12.07 19.75
CA ALA A 352 10.66 11.03 20.07
C ALA A 352 10.14 11.24 21.50
N PRO A 353 9.20 12.19 21.71
CA PRO A 353 8.59 12.41 23.01
C PRO A 353 8.01 11.13 23.59
N ARG A 354 8.21 10.91 24.89
CA ARG A 354 7.68 9.72 25.58
C ARG A 354 6.17 9.81 25.81
N ALA A 355 5.66 11.02 25.99
CA ALA A 355 4.23 11.28 26.10
C ALA A 355 3.61 11.52 24.72
N PRO A 356 2.32 11.22 24.52
CA PRO A 356 1.62 11.64 23.31
C PRO A 356 1.61 13.17 23.20
N VAL A 357 1.69 13.69 21.97
CA VAL A 357 1.61 15.13 21.67
C VAL A 357 0.17 15.62 21.56
N ARG A 358 -0.81 14.71 21.46
CA ARG A 358 -2.26 14.93 21.50
C ARG A 358 -2.96 13.75 22.15
N GLY A 359 -4.05 13.98 22.86
CA GLY A 359 -4.87 12.93 23.46
C GLY A 359 -4.20 12.19 24.62
N GLU A 360 -4.59 10.95 24.83
CA GLU A 360 -4.21 10.13 25.99
C GLU A 360 -3.04 9.18 25.69
N ALA A 361 -2.33 8.76 26.75
CA ALA A 361 -1.20 7.86 26.63
C ALA A 361 -1.65 6.41 26.42
N ALA A 362 -0.96 5.69 25.54
CA ALA A 362 -1.16 4.26 25.35
C ALA A 362 -0.56 3.48 26.53
N PRO A 363 -1.11 2.29 26.88
CA PRO A 363 -0.40 1.37 27.75
C PRO A 363 0.95 0.98 27.13
N SER A 364 1.98 0.78 27.96
CA SER A 364 3.32 0.37 27.51
C SER A 364 3.81 -0.83 28.32
N PRO A 365 4.09 -1.99 27.69
CA PRO A 365 3.92 -2.27 26.26
C PRO A 365 2.45 -2.27 25.82
N LEU A 366 2.20 -1.88 24.57
CA LEU A 366 0.90 -1.91 23.91
C LEU A 366 0.75 -3.23 23.14
N PRO A 367 -0.27 -4.05 23.43
CA PRO A 367 -0.60 -5.19 22.60
C PRO A 367 -1.18 -4.81 21.25
N ILE A 368 -0.76 -5.53 20.22
CA ILE A 368 -1.33 -5.45 18.87
C ILE A 368 -1.48 -6.83 18.26
N GLU A 369 -2.23 -6.92 17.18
CA GLU A 369 -2.41 -8.11 16.37
C GLU A 369 -2.01 -7.84 14.93
N GLU A 370 -1.37 -8.83 14.31
CA GLU A 370 -1.14 -8.88 12.88
C GLU A 370 -1.55 -10.24 12.35
N GLU A 371 -2.66 -10.30 11.62
CA GLU A 371 -3.29 -11.53 11.13
C GLU A 371 -3.42 -12.60 12.23
N GLY A 372 -4.00 -12.16 13.36
CA GLY A 372 -4.21 -12.95 14.57
C GLY A 372 -2.95 -13.33 15.35
N ILE A 373 -1.76 -12.90 14.91
CA ILE A 373 -0.53 -13.09 15.67
C ILE A 373 -0.38 -11.93 16.66
N PRO A 374 -0.30 -12.20 17.97
CA PRO A 374 -0.10 -11.16 18.97
C PRO A 374 1.36 -10.66 18.97
N PHE A 375 1.53 -9.35 19.05
CA PHE A 375 2.83 -8.68 19.23
C PHE A 375 2.73 -7.60 20.31
N LEU A 376 3.88 -7.19 20.83
CA LEU A 376 4.01 -6.08 21.79
C LEU A 376 4.82 -4.95 21.15
N VAL A 377 4.31 -3.72 21.28
CA VAL A 377 4.97 -2.50 20.78
C VAL A 377 5.10 -1.48 21.89
N ARG A 378 6.01 -0.52 21.73
CA ARG A 378 6.23 0.60 22.66
C ARG A 378 6.25 1.89 21.87
N LEU A 379 5.25 2.74 22.09
CA LEU A 379 5.14 4.01 21.36
C LEU A 379 6.06 5.07 21.96
N ASP A 380 6.44 4.91 23.22
CA ASP A 380 7.20 5.81 24.09
C ASP A 380 8.72 5.50 24.18
N ASP A 381 9.23 4.49 23.47
CA ASP A 381 10.66 4.10 23.48
C ASP A 381 11.36 4.42 22.16
N GLY A 382 11.71 5.71 21.99
CA GLY A 382 12.52 6.20 20.89
C GLY A 382 11.87 6.06 19.51
N LEU A 383 12.69 6.06 18.46
CA LEU A 383 12.22 6.14 17.08
C LEU A 383 11.58 4.85 16.53
N SER A 384 11.90 3.68 17.08
CA SER A 384 11.30 2.41 16.65
C SER A 384 10.18 2.02 17.60
N THR A 385 9.14 1.36 17.09
CA THR A 385 7.98 0.96 17.91
C THR A 385 8.04 -0.49 18.38
N GLY A 386 9.01 -1.28 17.93
CA GLY A 386 9.11 -2.70 18.26
C GLY A 386 8.67 -3.64 17.15
N ILE A 387 8.10 -3.15 16.05
CA ILE A 387 7.81 -3.94 14.86
C ILE A 387 7.84 -3.08 13.59
N PHE A 388 8.35 -3.62 12.50
CA PHE A 388 8.31 -2.99 11.18
C PHE A 388 7.07 -3.48 10.42
N LEU A 389 6.09 -2.57 10.21
CA LEU A 389 4.77 -2.92 9.66
C LEU A 389 4.80 -3.22 8.14
N ASP A 390 5.80 -2.71 7.43
CA ASP A 390 6.06 -3.00 6.01
C ASP A 390 6.50 -4.45 5.77
N GLN A 391 6.97 -5.14 6.82
CA GLN A 391 7.36 -6.55 6.78
C GLN A 391 6.19 -7.54 6.98
N ARG A 392 4.94 -7.07 7.09
CA ARG A 392 3.75 -7.91 7.37
C ARG A 392 3.60 -9.07 6.38
N LEU A 393 3.67 -8.79 5.08
CA LEU A 393 3.51 -9.83 4.06
C LEU A 393 4.67 -10.83 4.04
N ASN A 394 5.87 -10.41 4.43
CA ASN A 394 7.03 -11.28 4.55
C ASN A 394 6.91 -12.20 5.78
N ARG A 395 6.42 -11.67 6.91
CA ARG A 395 6.08 -12.48 8.08
C ARG A 395 5.00 -13.50 7.76
N ARG A 396 3.98 -13.13 6.97
CA ARG A 396 2.96 -14.08 6.46
C ARG A 396 3.61 -15.18 5.63
N ALA A 397 4.41 -14.84 4.63
CA ALA A 397 5.08 -15.81 3.75
C ALA A 397 5.98 -16.78 4.55
N LEU A 398 6.67 -16.28 5.58
CA LEU A 398 7.44 -17.11 6.49
C LEU A 398 6.52 -18.04 7.29
N ARG A 399 5.48 -17.52 7.96
CA ARG A 399 4.52 -18.29 8.75
C ARG A 399 3.92 -19.46 7.97
N GLU A 400 3.43 -19.17 6.76
CA GLU A 400 2.76 -20.16 5.89
C GLU A 400 3.68 -21.32 5.49
N SER A 401 4.98 -21.11 5.56
CA SER A 401 5.98 -22.05 5.06
C SER A 401 6.94 -22.56 6.15
N ALA A 402 6.62 -22.28 7.42
CA ALA A 402 7.44 -22.59 8.60
C ALA A 402 7.11 -23.93 9.26
N ARG A 403 5.99 -24.59 8.94
CA ARG A 403 5.57 -25.84 9.59
C ARG A 403 6.68 -26.91 9.54
N GLY A 404 7.12 -27.37 10.71
CA GLY A 404 8.18 -28.37 10.86
C GLY A 404 9.59 -27.85 10.53
N ALA A 405 9.73 -26.62 10.05
CA ALA A 405 10.99 -26.06 9.58
C ALA A 405 11.89 -25.62 10.74
N SER A 406 13.19 -25.62 10.44
CA SER A 406 14.20 -24.93 11.22
C SER A 406 14.53 -23.56 10.63
N VAL A 407 14.36 -22.51 11.45
CA VAL A 407 14.44 -21.12 10.98
C VAL A 407 15.60 -20.39 11.66
N ALA A 408 16.50 -19.78 10.89
CA ALA A 408 17.46 -18.80 11.40
C ALA A 408 16.97 -17.38 11.05
N ASN A 409 16.78 -16.53 12.05
CA ASN A 409 16.39 -15.14 11.90
C ASN A 409 17.57 -14.24 12.26
N LEU A 410 18.18 -13.61 11.26
CA LEU A 410 19.35 -12.74 11.43
C LEU A 410 18.92 -11.28 11.45
N PHE A 411 19.61 -10.49 12.27
CA PHE A 411 19.20 -9.11 12.59
C PHE A 411 17.79 -9.11 13.18
N ALA A 412 17.56 -10.03 14.12
CA ALA A 412 16.25 -10.43 14.57
C ALA A 412 15.43 -9.31 15.22
N TYR A 413 16.09 -8.25 15.71
CA TYR A 413 15.49 -7.17 16.48
C TYR A 413 14.63 -7.72 17.64
N THR A 414 13.34 -7.40 17.67
CA THR A 414 12.34 -7.90 18.63
C THR A 414 11.77 -9.27 18.25
N CYS A 415 12.46 -10.00 17.36
CA CYS A 415 12.16 -11.37 16.97
C CYS A 415 10.80 -11.58 16.28
N ALA A 416 10.25 -10.54 15.63
CA ALA A 416 8.92 -10.60 15.01
C ALA A 416 8.77 -11.71 13.95
N PHE A 417 9.81 -11.94 13.13
CA PHE A 417 9.83 -13.08 12.20
C PHE A 417 9.87 -14.43 12.92
N SER A 418 10.62 -14.55 14.02
CA SER A 418 10.71 -15.77 14.81
C SER A 418 9.37 -16.11 15.48
N VAL A 419 8.66 -15.11 16.01
CA VAL A 419 7.29 -15.28 16.54
C VAL A 419 6.36 -15.77 15.43
N ALA A 420 6.41 -15.16 14.24
CA ALA A 420 5.59 -15.57 13.10
C ALA A 420 5.90 -17.00 12.64
N ALA A 421 7.18 -17.38 12.59
CA ALA A 421 7.60 -18.74 12.26
C ALA A 421 7.14 -19.76 13.30
N ALA A 422 7.30 -19.47 14.59
CA ALA A 422 6.85 -20.34 15.68
C ALA A 422 5.33 -20.53 15.68
N ARG A 423 4.55 -19.46 15.50
CA ARG A 423 3.09 -19.55 15.29
C ARG A 423 2.70 -20.29 14.01
N GLY A 424 3.58 -20.32 13.00
CA GLY A 424 3.45 -21.13 11.80
C GLY A 424 3.81 -22.61 11.98
N GLY A 425 4.23 -23.01 13.19
CA GLY A 425 4.59 -24.38 13.52
C GLY A 425 6.06 -24.74 13.24
N ALA A 426 6.96 -23.76 13.25
CA ALA A 426 8.41 -24.03 13.19
C ALA A 426 8.85 -24.98 14.30
N LYS A 427 9.61 -26.02 13.93
CA LYS A 427 10.19 -26.96 14.88
C LYS A 427 11.26 -26.29 15.75
N ARG A 428 12.04 -25.39 15.15
CA ARG A 428 13.01 -24.57 15.88
C ARG A 428 13.20 -23.20 15.26
N THR A 429 13.47 -22.19 16.08
CA THR A 429 13.88 -20.86 15.63
C THR A 429 15.15 -20.41 16.34
N VAL A 430 16.10 -19.83 15.62
CA VAL A 430 17.30 -19.21 16.19
C VAL A 430 17.30 -17.74 15.83
N SER A 431 17.16 -16.86 16.82
CA SER A 431 17.10 -15.41 16.65
C SER A 431 18.43 -14.79 17.03
N VAL A 432 19.12 -14.16 16.06
CA VAL A 432 20.45 -13.58 16.26
C VAL A 432 20.37 -12.06 16.11
N ASP A 433 20.81 -11.34 17.14
CA ASP A 433 20.90 -9.88 17.08
C ASP A 433 22.05 -9.38 17.98
N ALA A 434 22.66 -8.24 17.61
CA ALA A 434 23.71 -7.63 18.42
C ALA A 434 23.15 -6.92 19.67
N SER A 435 21.86 -6.56 19.66
CA SER A 435 21.17 -5.87 20.76
C SER A 435 20.52 -6.87 21.72
N LEU A 436 21.16 -7.08 22.87
CA LEU A 436 20.58 -7.90 23.95
C LEU A 436 19.22 -7.38 24.42
N SER A 437 19.05 -6.06 24.51
CA SER A 437 17.76 -5.47 24.91
C SER A 437 16.65 -5.70 23.87
N ALA A 438 16.97 -5.77 22.58
CA ALA A 438 16.00 -6.16 21.56
C ALA A 438 15.61 -7.65 21.69
N LEU A 439 16.59 -8.52 21.98
CA LEU A 439 16.32 -9.94 22.25
C LEU A 439 15.47 -10.16 23.51
N GLU A 440 15.66 -9.38 24.57
CA GLU A 440 14.76 -9.46 25.75
C GLU A 440 13.32 -9.09 25.41
N ARG A 441 13.11 -8.05 24.60
CA ARG A 441 11.77 -7.74 24.05
C ARG A 441 11.24 -8.87 23.16
N GLY A 442 12.13 -9.55 22.45
CA GLY A 442 11.77 -10.77 21.71
C GLY A 442 11.30 -11.91 22.61
N ARG A 443 11.96 -12.14 23.75
CA ARG A 443 11.52 -13.14 24.74
C ARG A 443 10.16 -12.79 25.34
N GLU A 444 9.95 -11.52 25.67
CA GLU A 444 8.66 -10.99 26.12
C GLU A 444 7.56 -11.24 25.08
N ALA A 445 7.84 -10.97 23.79
CA ALA A 445 6.91 -11.22 22.70
C ALA A 445 6.58 -12.71 22.52
N PHE A 446 7.55 -13.61 22.69
CA PHE A 446 7.31 -15.06 22.67
C PHE A 446 6.39 -15.50 23.81
N ALA A 447 6.66 -15.03 25.03
CA ALA A 447 5.83 -15.32 26.19
C ALA A 447 4.40 -14.81 26.02
N TYR A 448 4.24 -13.56 25.55
CA TYR A 448 2.92 -12.98 25.26
C TYR A 448 2.19 -13.74 24.15
N ALA A 449 2.92 -14.23 23.15
CA ALA A 449 2.39 -15.10 22.11
C ALA A 449 2.20 -16.55 22.56
N GLY A 450 2.29 -16.87 23.86
CA GLY A 450 2.08 -18.24 24.35
C GLY A 450 3.01 -19.28 23.72
N ILE A 451 4.18 -18.86 23.23
CA ILE A 451 5.20 -19.75 22.68
C ILE A 451 6.13 -20.12 23.83
N PRO A 452 6.25 -21.42 24.19
CA PRO A 452 7.13 -21.85 25.27
C PRO A 452 8.58 -21.44 24.99
N LEU A 453 9.17 -20.70 25.94
CA LEU A 453 10.60 -20.46 25.95
C LEU A 453 11.31 -21.78 26.29
N GLY A 454 12.29 -22.17 25.49
CA GLY A 454 12.99 -23.44 25.66
C GLY A 454 13.99 -23.71 24.54
N ALA A 455 14.57 -24.92 24.54
CA ALA A 455 15.64 -25.28 23.59
C ALA A 455 15.23 -25.16 22.10
N SER A 456 13.93 -25.26 21.79
CA SER A 456 13.42 -25.12 20.43
C SER A 456 13.50 -23.69 19.89
N HIS A 457 13.46 -22.67 20.76
CA HIS A 457 13.45 -21.27 20.35
C HIS A 457 14.54 -20.49 21.08
N THR A 458 15.67 -20.26 20.39
CA THR A 458 16.88 -19.69 21.00
C THR A 458 17.11 -18.24 20.57
N PHE A 459 17.75 -17.48 21.46
CA PHE A 459 18.05 -16.06 21.31
C PHE A 459 19.55 -15.87 21.55
N ILE A 460 20.26 -15.35 20.56
CA ILE A 460 21.72 -15.27 20.56
C ILE A 460 22.16 -13.83 20.37
N GLY A 461 22.76 -13.27 21.43
CA GLY A 461 23.43 -11.97 21.40
C GLY A 461 24.80 -12.07 20.74
N ASP A 462 24.88 -12.02 19.41
CA ASP A 462 26.16 -11.99 18.68
C ASP A 462 26.03 -11.15 17.40
N ASP A 463 27.18 -10.77 16.86
CA ASP A 463 27.26 -10.22 15.51
C ASP A 463 26.85 -11.30 14.49
N CYS A 464 25.92 -10.98 13.59
CA CYS A 464 25.32 -11.97 12.69
C CYS A 464 26.35 -12.64 11.76
N PHE A 465 27.33 -11.89 11.25
CA PHE A 465 28.39 -12.44 10.40
C PHE A 465 29.28 -13.41 11.20
N THR A 466 29.66 -13.00 12.40
CA THR A 466 30.43 -13.83 13.34
C THR A 466 29.67 -15.13 13.66
N TRP A 467 28.38 -15.03 13.96
CA TRP A 467 27.54 -16.18 14.26
C TRP A 467 27.44 -17.13 13.07
N LEU A 468 27.20 -16.62 11.85
CA LEU A 468 27.13 -17.42 10.63
C LEU A 468 28.40 -18.24 10.42
N THR A 469 29.59 -17.62 10.54
CA THR A 469 30.86 -18.33 10.40
C THR A 469 31.02 -19.44 11.45
N LYS A 470 30.65 -19.18 12.71
CA LYS A 470 30.72 -20.19 13.79
C LYS A 470 29.72 -21.33 13.57
N ALA A 471 28.49 -21.01 13.18
CA ALA A 471 27.45 -22.00 12.92
C ALA A 471 27.80 -22.90 11.73
N ALA A 472 28.41 -22.34 10.68
CA ALA A 472 28.92 -23.11 9.54
C ALA A 472 30.02 -24.09 9.97
N LYS A 473 30.96 -23.67 10.83
CA LYS A 473 32.01 -24.54 11.41
C LYS A 473 31.43 -25.66 12.27
N ARG A 474 30.30 -25.43 12.95
CA ARG A 474 29.56 -26.45 13.72
C ARG A 474 28.72 -27.38 12.84
N GLY A 475 28.70 -27.18 11.52
CA GLY A 475 27.91 -28.00 10.61
C GLY A 475 26.40 -27.78 10.70
N GLU A 476 25.96 -26.66 11.29
CA GLU A 476 24.53 -26.37 11.42
C GLU A 476 23.84 -26.19 10.06
N ARG A 477 22.56 -26.56 9.99
CA ARG A 477 21.74 -26.42 8.77
C ARG A 477 20.34 -25.93 9.10
N TYR A 478 19.78 -25.11 8.22
CA TYR A 478 18.47 -24.48 8.38
C TYR A 478 17.63 -24.62 7.10
N ASP A 479 16.33 -24.85 7.28
CA ASP A 479 15.36 -24.94 6.18
C ASP A 479 14.94 -23.56 5.69
N VAL A 480 14.94 -22.57 6.58
CA VAL A 480 14.63 -21.18 6.25
C VAL A 480 15.62 -20.23 6.92
N LEU A 481 16.17 -19.28 6.17
CA LEU A 481 17.01 -18.21 6.69
C LEU A 481 16.38 -16.85 6.36
N VAL A 482 16.19 -16.00 7.35
CA VAL A 482 15.68 -14.63 7.19
C VAL A 482 16.86 -13.67 7.32
N LEU A 483 17.03 -12.82 6.31
CA LEU A 483 18.06 -11.78 6.24
C LEU A 483 17.37 -10.43 6.17
N ASP A 484 17.30 -9.70 7.29
CA ASP A 484 16.70 -8.35 7.35
C ASP A 484 17.66 -7.33 7.99
N PRO A 485 18.84 -7.09 7.40
CA PRO A 485 19.81 -6.19 7.99
C PRO A 485 19.35 -4.72 7.90
N PRO A 486 19.76 -3.86 8.86
CA PRO A 486 19.59 -2.42 8.70
C PRO A 486 20.41 -1.90 7.52
N SER A 487 20.05 -0.74 6.96
CA SER A 487 20.83 -0.09 5.88
C SER A 487 22.32 0.08 6.25
N TYR A 488 22.57 0.45 7.49
CA TYR A 488 23.89 0.63 8.07
C TYR A 488 23.87 0.11 9.51
N SER A 489 24.90 -0.64 9.90
CA SER A 489 25.13 -0.98 11.30
C SER A 489 26.61 -1.03 11.61
N SER A 490 26.95 -0.81 12.88
CA SER A 490 28.31 -0.97 13.38
C SER A 490 28.27 -1.74 14.69
N THR A 491 29.06 -2.79 14.79
CA THR A 491 29.39 -3.47 16.05
C THR A 491 30.84 -3.15 16.42
N LYS A 492 31.29 -3.56 17.61
CA LYS A 492 32.71 -3.45 17.99
C LYS A 492 33.65 -4.21 17.03
N LYS A 493 33.12 -5.18 16.27
CA LYS A 493 33.91 -6.06 15.40
C LYS A 493 33.85 -5.66 13.94
N ARG A 494 32.71 -5.15 13.47
CA ARG A 494 32.45 -4.94 12.04
C ARG A 494 31.51 -3.78 11.78
N ARG A 495 31.75 -3.07 10.68
CA ARG A 495 30.79 -2.16 10.04
C ARG A 495 30.12 -2.87 8.87
N PHE A 496 28.83 -2.66 8.72
CA PHE A 496 28.00 -3.21 7.64
C PHE A 496 27.31 -2.08 6.88
N VAL A 497 27.32 -2.19 5.56
CA VAL A 497 26.61 -1.33 4.62
C VAL A 497 25.83 -2.23 3.65
N ALA A 498 24.50 -2.13 3.66
CA ALA A 498 23.65 -2.99 2.83
C ALA A 498 23.99 -2.94 1.32
N ASP A 499 24.45 -1.79 0.82
CA ASP A 499 24.78 -1.62 -0.59
C ASP A 499 26.09 -2.34 -1.04
N ALA A 500 26.95 -2.71 -0.09
CA ALA A 500 28.26 -3.32 -0.34
C ALA A 500 28.36 -4.76 0.22
N ASP A 501 27.85 -4.98 1.43
CA ASP A 501 28.09 -6.21 2.21
C ASP A 501 26.99 -7.27 2.08
N TYR A 502 25.84 -6.96 1.46
CA TYR A 502 24.70 -7.89 1.42
C TYR A 502 25.04 -9.20 0.68
N GLY A 503 25.88 -9.15 -0.37
CA GLY A 503 26.33 -10.36 -1.07
C GLY A 503 27.13 -11.32 -0.19
N GLU A 504 27.96 -10.79 0.72
CA GLU A 504 28.69 -11.61 1.69
C GLU A 504 27.73 -12.23 2.71
N LEU A 505 26.76 -11.46 3.20
CA LEU A 505 25.71 -11.96 4.10
C LEU A 505 24.98 -13.16 3.48
N VAL A 506 24.62 -13.06 2.19
CA VAL A 506 23.99 -14.16 1.45
C VAL A 506 24.92 -15.36 1.33
N THR A 507 26.20 -15.15 0.99
CA THR A 507 27.20 -16.23 0.89
C THR A 507 27.27 -17.04 2.18
N LEU A 508 27.42 -16.35 3.31
CA LEU A 508 27.54 -16.98 4.62
C LEU A 508 26.24 -17.69 5.04
N ALA A 509 25.09 -17.08 4.79
CA ALA A 509 23.78 -17.69 5.05
C ALA A 509 23.54 -18.94 4.19
N ALA A 510 23.86 -18.89 2.90
CA ALA A 510 23.71 -20.01 1.97
C ALA A 510 24.62 -21.20 2.32
N ALA A 511 25.73 -20.98 3.03
CA ALA A 511 26.55 -22.09 3.55
C ALA A 511 25.80 -22.94 4.60
N LEU A 512 24.85 -22.35 5.32
CA LEU A 512 24.00 -23.01 6.32
C LEU A 512 22.68 -23.56 5.74
N ALA A 513 22.45 -23.42 4.43
CA ALA A 513 21.25 -23.93 3.78
C ALA A 513 21.19 -25.47 3.82
N ALA A 514 20.10 -26.02 4.33
CA ALA A 514 19.71 -27.41 4.08
C ALA A 514 19.33 -27.59 2.59
N PRO A 515 19.30 -28.83 2.06
CA PRO A 515 18.77 -29.08 0.72
C PRO A 515 17.33 -28.56 0.59
N GLY A 516 17.04 -27.75 -0.43
CA GLY A 516 15.71 -27.14 -0.61
C GLY A 516 15.44 -25.93 0.30
N ALA A 517 16.45 -25.42 1.01
CA ALA A 517 16.26 -24.30 1.93
C ALA A 517 15.88 -23.01 1.21
N ARG A 518 15.17 -22.16 1.95
CA ARG A 518 14.68 -20.86 1.49
C ARG A 518 15.39 -19.73 2.21
N ILE A 519 15.87 -18.74 1.48
CA ILE A 519 16.39 -17.49 2.02
C ILE A 519 15.37 -16.38 1.73
N LEU A 520 14.78 -15.83 2.80
CA LEU A 520 13.97 -14.63 2.75
C LEU A 520 14.89 -13.42 2.94
N ALA A 521 15.17 -12.71 1.84
CA ALA A 521 16.05 -11.56 1.83
C ALA A 521 15.25 -10.26 1.78
N CYS A 522 15.40 -9.42 2.80
CA CYS A 522 14.72 -8.15 2.95
C CYS A 522 15.73 -7.00 3.03
N CYS A 523 15.41 -5.87 2.39
CA CYS A 523 16.22 -4.67 2.51
C CYS A 523 15.39 -3.41 2.31
N ASN A 524 15.53 -2.47 3.24
CA ASN A 524 14.89 -1.14 3.18
C ASN A 524 15.84 -0.03 2.68
N HIS A 525 17.08 -0.37 2.29
CA HIS A 525 18.06 0.63 1.86
C HIS A 525 17.62 1.32 0.57
N ARG A 526 17.35 2.64 0.64
CA ARG A 526 16.77 3.40 -0.49
C ARG A 526 17.64 3.36 -1.76
N LYS A 527 18.98 3.34 -1.64
CA LYS A 527 19.89 3.33 -2.81
C LYS A 527 20.06 1.94 -3.45
N LEU A 528 19.71 0.87 -2.75
CA LEU A 528 19.80 -0.50 -3.27
C LEU A 528 18.55 -0.79 -4.11
N THR A 529 18.70 -0.99 -5.42
CA THR A 529 17.56 -1.35 -6.29
C THR A 529 17.21 -2.83 -6.18
N ARG A 530 15.97 -3.22 -6.54
CA ARG A 530 15.56 -4.64 -6.60
C ARG A 530 16.46 -5.46 -7.52
N ALA A 531 16.81 -4.91 -8.68
CA ALA A 531 17.70 -5.57 -9.64
C ALA A 531 19.10 -5.82 -9.04
N LYS A 532 19.64 -4.85 -8.29
CA LYS A 532 20.94 -5.01 -7.62
C LYS A 532 20.87 -6.05 -6.50
N LEU A 533 19.82 -6.05 -5.67
CA LEU A 533 19.63 -7.07 -4.64
C LEU A 533 19.48 -8.48 -5.24
N ARG A 534 18.71 -8.61 -6.33
CA ARG A 534 18.58 -9.86 -7.10
C ARG A 534 19.95 -10.38 -7.56
N ARG A 535 20.80 -9.50 -8.09
CA ARG A 535 22.17 -9.85 -8.49
C ARG A 535 23.01 -10.34 -7.31
N MET A 536 22.99 -9.61 -6.19
CA MET A 536 23.71 -10.01 -4.97
C MET A 536 23.27 -11.39 -4.45
N LEU A 537 21.98 -11.72 -4.56
CA LEU A 537 21.47 -13.04 -4.15
C LEU A 537 22.03 -14.18 -5.02
N HIS A 538 22.07 -13.99 -6.34
CA HIS A 538 22.65 -14.96 -7.26
C HIS A 538 24.17 -15.12 -7.05
N GLU A 539 24.89 -14.01 -6.93
CA GLU A 539 26.34 -14.00 -6.70
C GLU A 539 26.70 -14.67 -5.37
N GLY A 540 25.97 -14.35 -4.29
CA GLY A 540 26.20 -14.93 -2.97
C GLY A 540 25.91 -16.44 -2.92
N ALA A 541 24.82 -16.90 -3.54
CA ALA A 541 24.53 -18.33 -3.65
C ALA A 541 25.62 -19.08 -4.44
N ARG A 542 26.08 -18.51 -5.56
CA ARG A 542 27.17 -19.06 -6.37
C ARG A 542 28.49 -19.14 -5.58
N ALA A 543 28.84 -18.09 -4.83
CA ALA A 543 30.02 -18.07 -3.97
C ALA A 543 29.96 -19.14 -2.87
N ALA A 544 28.76 -19.42 -2.34
CA ALA A 544 28.51 -20.51 -1.41
C ALA A 544 28.44 -21.90 -2.07
N LYS A 545 28.67 -21.99 -3.38
CA LYS A 545 28.56 -23.22 -4.19
C LYS A 545 27.18 -23.87 -4.09
N ARG A 546 26.12 -23.06 -4.08
CA ARG A 546 24.71 -23.50 -4.06
C ARG A 546 24.03 -23.17 -5.38
N GLU A 547 23.17 -24.07 -5.83
CA GLU A 547 22.37 -23.86 -7.03
C GLU A 547 21.08 -23.09 -6.67
N VAL A 548 20.74 -22.09 -7.49
CA VAL A 548 19.52 -21.30 -7.34
C VAL A 548 18.39 -21.94 -8.14
N MET A 549 17.42 -22.53 -7.45
CA MET A 549 16.26 -23.17 -8.07
C MET A 549 15.17 -22.16 -8.45
N GLN A 550 14.94 -21.17 -7.59
CA GLN A 550 13.91 -20.16 -7.80
C GLN A 550 14.30 -18.86 -7.09
N LEU A 551 14.00 -17.73 -7.72
CA LEU A 551 14.12 -16.41 -7.11
C LEU A 551 12.90 -15.54 -7.43
N LYS A 552 12.03 -15.36 -6.44
CA LYS A 552 10.73 -14.69 -6.56
C LYS A 552 10.71 -13.37 -5.81
N ASP A 553 10.17 -12.32 -6.43
CA ASP A 553 9.83 -11.08 -5.72
C ASP A 553 8.58 -11.30 -4.87
N LEU A 554 8.63 -10.89 -3.61
CA LEU A 554 7.47 -10.91 -2.72
C LEU A 554 6.64 -9.63 -2.90
N PRO A 555 5.31 -9.71 -2.71
CA PRO A 555 4.43 -8.57 -2.91
C PRO A 555 4.70 -7.47 -1.88
N ASP A 556 4.50 -6.23 -2.31
CA ASP A 556 4.59 -5.06 -1.46
C ASP A 556 3.38 -4.94 -0.52
N ALA A 557 3.62 -4.39 0.67
CA ALA A 557 2.56 -4.12 1.63
C ALA A 557 1.63 -3.01 1.07
N PRO A 558 0.33 -3.29 0.84
CA PRO A 558 -0.58 -2.36 0.14
C PRO A 558 -0.85 -1.07 0.93
N ASP A 559 -0.62 -1.09 2.24
CA ASP A 559 -0.69 0.07 3.13
C ASP A 559 0.54 0.98 3.03
N PHE A 560 1.58 0.58 2.30
CA PHE A 560 2.79 1.35 1.98
C PHE A 560 2.89 1.68 0.48
N PRO A 561 1.94 2.45 -0.09
CA PRO A 561 1.99 2.83 -1.50
C PRO A 561 3.28 3.62 -1.77
N PRO A 562 4.04 3.30 -2.84
CA PRO A 562 5.23 4.06 -3.17
C PRO A 562 4.86 5.47 -3.68
N PRO A 563 5.77 6.44 -3.54
CA PRO A 563 5.69 7.70 -4.28
C PRO A 563 5.61 7.43 -5.79
N PRO A 564 4.88 8.25 -6.59
CA PRO A 564 4.76 8.05 -8.04
C PRO A 564 6.09 8.02 -8.82
N THR A 565 7.15 8.57 -8.24
CA THR A 565 8.45 8.80 -8.90
C THR A 565 9.57 7.91 -8.36
N ARG A 566 9.29 7.01 -7.40
CA ARG A 566 10.31 6.23 -6.70
C ARG A 566 9.89 4.76 -6.58
N ASP A 567 10.89 3.88 -6.60
CA ASP A 567 10.70 2.48 -6.24
C ASP A 567 10.18 2.33 -4.81
N VAL A 568 9.50 1.21 -4.56
CA VAL A 568 9.06 0.82 -3.22
C VAL A 568 10.26 0.75 -2.27
N HIS A 569 10.07 1.29 -1.07
CA HIS A 569 11.11 1.38 -0.05
C HIS A 569 11.69 0.00 0.32
N MET A 570 10.81 -0.96 0.58
CA MET A 570 11.12 -2.33 0.95
C MET A 570 11.34 -3.20 -0.30
N LYS A 571 12.42 -4.00 -0.29
CA LYS A 571 12.72 -5.01 -1.31
C LYS A 571 12.76 -6.35 -0.61
N SER A 572 11.93 -7.28 -1.08
CA SER A 572 11.79 -8.60 -0.47
C SER A 572 11.83 -9.67 -1.54
N LEU A 573 12.80 -10.56 -1.46
CA LEU A 573 12.96 -11.68 -2.40
C LEU A 573 13.03 -12.99 -1.63
N LEU A 574 12.42 -14.02 -2.20
CA LEU A 574 12.50 -15.39 -1.71
C LEU A 574 13.36 -16.21 -2.67
N LEU A 575 14.51 -16.64 -2.18
CA LEU A 575 15.49 -17.47 -2.88
C LEU A 575 15.35 -18.92 -2.42
N THR A 576 15.21 -19.88 -3.33
CA THR A 576 15.21 -21.32 -3.01
C THR A 576 16.49 -21.95 -3.53
N LEU A 577 17.21 -22.66 -2.66
CA LEU A 577 18.52 -23.26 -2.93
C LEU A 577 18.46 -24.79 -2.98
N ARG A 578 19.33 -25.39 -3.79
CA ARG A 578 19.60 -26.83 -3.80
C ARG A 578 20.97 -27.17 -3.21
#